data_AF-A0A8T7I7P9-F1
#
_entry.id   AF-A0A8T7I7P9-F1
#
_cell.length_a   1.000
_cell.length_b   1.000
_cell.length_c   1.000
_cell.angle_alpha   90.00
_cell.angle_beta   90.00
_cell.angle_gamma   90.00
#
_symmetry.space_group_name_H-M   'P 1'
#
loop_
_entity.id
_entity.type
_entity.pdbx_description
1 polymer ?
#
loop_
_entity_poly.entity_id
_entity_poly.type
_entity_poly.pdbx_seq_one_letter_code
_entity_poly.pdbx_strand_id
1 'polypeptide(L)'
;MKNLSFSVIILVMLSGCVSGYKQPVTDAYKNQKRKVHVASVIAQKELDARAPLQNSAGVGVQFGLIGALISAAVDSSVNQGVIENKETQLAPIRNELIDFEFNDHFHKIATDTLSKVDWLSVSNLSLLNDESDIELNEGEHYLKIDTSYALSTDFTTLQVFSYVTIGEVKKVSYRNGKTVKTEFVPIFKNLYKYSSQSISRVIKPQAERDQAKLELENWLTEKLAAAESGVDKRHYKQVYRRKKNEIDKDYSFAEGNLKTAEKWSVDGATLLKSHLVESAYEIAKMIVLDISDTRTLDELKKSKTEKEYEKGLQIVSESDDRVIVRDTQTAMAGQLCSIVKGSPGNHCKFLL
;
A
#
# COMPACT_ATOMS: atom_id res chain seq x y z
N MET A 1 -31.92 -5.10 -60.40
CA MET A 1 -30.63 -4.65 -59.83
C MET A 1 -30.81 -4.53 -58.33
N LYS A 2 -30.24 -5.46 -57.54
CA LYS A 2 -30.32 -5.46 -56.06
C LYS A 2 -28.91 -5.27 -55.52
N ASN A 3 -28.67 -4.13 -54.87
CA ASN A 3 -27.40 -3.79 -54.24
C ASN A 3 -27.34 -4.49 -52.87
N LEU A 4 -26.53 -5.54 -52.78
CA LEU A 4 -26.24 -6.24 -51.53
C LEU A 4 -25.13 -5.46 -50.80
N SER A 5 -25.50 -4.59 -49.86
CA SER A 5 -24.54 -3.93 -48.97
C SER A 5 -23.95 -4.95 -48.01
N PHE A 6 -22.69 -5.30 -48.23
CA PHE A 6 -21.90 -6.15 -47.33
C PHE A 6 -21.43 -5.29 -46.15
N SER A 7 -22.22 -5.23 -45.08
CA SER A 7 -21.80 -4.64 -43.80
C SER A 7 -20.76 -5.55 -43.16
N VAL A 8 -19.49 -5.24 -43.39
CA VAL A 8 -18.36 -5.83 -42.65
C VAL A 8 -18.44 -5.31 -41.21
N ILE A 9 -19.09 -6.09 -40.34
CA ILE A 9 -19.00 -5.91 -38.89
C ILE A 9 -17.58 -6.29 -38.50
N ILE A 10 -16.69 -5.30 -38.45
CA ILE A 10 -15.38 -5.41 -37.82
C ILE A 10 -15.67 -5.58 -36.33
N LEU A 11 -15.83 -6.84 -35.91
CA LEU A 11 -15.81 -7.26 -34.52
C LEU A 11 -14.38 -6.99 -34.02
N VAL A 12 -14.12 -5.74 -33.62
CA VAL A 12 -12.91 -5.37 -32.89
C VAL A 12 -12.98 -6.18 -31.60
N MET A 13 -12.35 -7.36 -31.62
CA MET A 13 -12.05 -8.11 -30.42
C MET A 13 -11.14 -7.20 -29.61
N LEU A 14 -11.76 -6.40 -28.74
CA LEU A 14 -11.15 -5.82 -27.57
C LEU A 14 -10.78 -6.98 -26.64
N SER A 15 -9.84 -7.82 -27.07
CA SER A 15 -8.98 -8.55 -26.17
C SER A 15 -8.18 -7.47 -25.46
N GLY A 16 -8.78 -6.89 -24.43
CA GLY A 16 -8.04 -6.12 -23.44
C GLY A 16 -7.01 -7.08 -22.90
N CYS A 17 -5.78 -7.00 -23.42
CA CYS A 17 -4.64 -7.67 -22.83
C CYS A 17 -4.60 -7.12 -21.40
N VAL A 18 -5.14 -7.89 -20.45
CA VAL A 18 -4.93 -7.67 -19.03
C VAL A 18 -3.44 -7.97 -18.83
N SER A 19 -2.60 -7.00 -19.19
CA SER A 19 -1.18 -7.03 -18.89
C SER A 19 -1.12 -7.02 -17.37
N GLY A 20 -0.73 -8.15 -16.78
CA GLY A 20 -0.53 -8.18 -15.36
C GLY A 20 0.57 -7.19 -14.95
N TYR A 21 0.71 -6.98 -13.65
CA TYR A 21 1.44 -5.82 -13.16
C TYR A 21 2.94 -5.88 -13.47
N LYS A 22 3.53 -7.09 -13.40
CA LYS A 22 4.94 -7.32 -13.72
C LYS A 22 5.20 -7.29 -15.23
N GLN A 23 6.15 -6.46 -15.64
CA GLN A 23 6.81 -6.52 -16.93
C GLN A 23 8.29 -6.91 -16.70
N PRO A 24 8.73 -8.13 -17.03
CA PRO A 24 10.10 -8.56 -16.76
C PRO A 24 11.11 -7.88 -17.68
N VAL A 25 12.35 -7.73 -17.20
CA VAL A 25 13.48 -7.34 -18.05
C VAL A 25 13.85 -8.50 -18.97
N THR A 26 14.07 -8.23 -20.26
CA THR A 26 14.53 -9.26 -21.21
C THR A 26 16.03 -9.52 -21.07
N ASP A 27 16.49 -10.75 -21.35
CA ASP A 27 17.94 -11.06 -21.37
C ASP A 27 18.72 -10.19 -22.35
N ALA A 28 18.09 -9.85 -23.49
CA ALA A 28 18.67 -8.95 -24.49
C ALA A 28 18.98 -7.56 -23.91
N TYR A 29 18.14 -7.05 -23.01
CA TYR A 29 18.41 -5.77 -22.33
C TYR A 29 19.52 -5.92 -21.28
N LYS A 30 19.49 -6.98 -20.46
CA LYS A 30 20.52 -7.24 -19.43
C LYS A 30 21.92 -7.33 -20.03
N ASN A 31 22.07 -8.01 -21.17
CA ASN A 31 23.35 -8.20 -21.83
C ASN A 31 23.99 -6.90 -22.36
N GLN A 32 23.21 -5.81 -22.48
CA GLN A 32 23.73 -4.51 -22.93
C GLN A 32 24.47 -3.73 -21.82
N LYS A 33 24.33 -4.13 -20.55
CA LYS A 33 24.97 -3.50 -19.38
C LYS A 33 24.88 -1.98 -19.39
N ARG A 34 23.68 -1.46 -19.69
CA ARG A 34 23.47 -0.01 -19.82
C ARG A 34 23.73 0.69 -18.50
N LYS A 35 24.25 1.92 -18.59
CA LYS A 35 24.29 2.85 -17.46
C LYS A 35 22.86 3.26 -17.12
N VAL A 36 22.46 3.06 -15.86
CA VAL A 36 21.11 3.38 -15.38
C VAL A 36 21.21 4.40 -14.26
N HIS A 37 20.47 5.49 -14.39
CA HIS A 37 20.33 6.54 -13.38
C HIS A 37 19.29 6.11 -12.35
N VAL A 38 19.60 6.23 -11.06
CA VAL A 38 18.64 5.86 -10.01
C VAL A 38 18.00 7.12 -9.47
N ALA A 39 16.69 7.24 -9.70
CA ALA A 39 15.85 8.28 -9.16
C ALA A 39 14.92 7.67 -8.11
N SER A 40 15.18 7.94 -6.84
CA SER A 40 14.25 7.60 -5.77
C SER A 40 13.30 8.76 -5.59
N VAL A 41 12.03 8.57 -5.95
CA VAL A 41 10.98 9.55 -5.69
C VAL A 41 10.20 9.06 -4.50
N ILE A 42 10.33 9.78 -3.40
CA ILE A 42 9.54 9.50 -2.22
C ILE A 42 8.78 10.78 -1.98
N ALA A 43 7.57 10.83 -2.55
CA ALA A 43 6.71 11.99 -2.36
C ALA A 43 6.56 12.17 -0.86
N GLN A 44 7.15 13.25 -0.36
CA GLN A 44 7.27 13.54 1.06
C GLN A 44 5.89 14.03 1.52
N LYS A 45 4.94 13.09 1.58
CA LYS A 45 3.62 13.28 2.16
C LYS A 45 3.48 12.22 3.24
N GLU A 46 3.10 12.75 4.39
CA GLU A 46 3.08 12.16 5.71
C GLU A 46 2.43 10.78 5.74
N LEU A 47 2.76 9.95 6.74
CA LEU A 47 2.11 8.65 6.99
C LEU A 47 0.60 8.72 6.74
N ASP A 48 0.10 8.03 5.72
CA ASP A 48 -1.31 8.09 5.33
C ASP A 48 -2.18 7.08 6.08
N ALA A 49 -3.45 7.44 6.30
CA ALA A 49 -4.43 6.49 6.80
C ALA A 49 -5.17 5.83 5.64
N ARG A 50 -5.07 4.50 5.51
CA ARG A 50 -5.90 3.79 4.54
C ARG A 50 -7.36 3.82 4.98
N ALA A 51 -8.22 4.50 4.24
CA ALA A 51 -9.66 4.35 4.34
C ALA A 51 -10.11 3.31 3.29
N PRO A 52 -10.87 2.26 3.69
CA PRO A 52 -11.52 1.43 2.70
C PRO A 52 -12.54 2.29 1.94
N LEU A 53 -12.33 2.49 0.64
CA LEU A 53 -13.31 3.17 -0.19
C LEU A 53 -14.52 2.25 -0.36
N GLN A 54 -15.70 2.68 0.10
CA GLN A 54 -16.94 2.01 -0.23
C GLN A 54 -17.28 2.37 -1.69
N ASN A 55 -17.21 1.40 -2.61
CA ASN A 55 -17.57 1.48 -4.05
C ASN A 55 -16.45 1.74 -5.09
N SER A 56 -15.20 1.36 -4.85
CA SER A 56 -14.10 1.50 -5.83
C SER A 56 -14.02 0.39 -6.89
N ALA A 57 -15.16 -0.09 -7.43
CA ALA A 57 -15.20 -1.21 -8.39
C ALA A 57 -14.63 -0.93 -9.80
N GLY A 58 -13.79 0.10 -9.99
CA GLY A 58 -13.36 0.50 -11.33
C GLY A 58 -12.10 1.36 -11.47
N VAL A 59 -11.33 1.62 -10.40
CA VAL A 59 -10.12 2.45 -10.53
C VAL A 59 -8.87 1.57 -10.45
N GLY A 60 -8.61 0.89 -11.56
CA GLY A 60 -7.34 0.24 -11.78
C GLY A 60 -6.22 1.29 -11.88
N VAL A 61 -5.30 1.29 -10.92
CA VAL A 61 -3.90 1.67 -11.11
C VAL A 61 -3.66 3.15 -11.47
N GLN A 62 -4.11 4.08 -10.64
CA GLN A 62 -3.42 5.37 -10.47
C GLN A 62 -2.72 5.40 -9.12
N PHE A 63 -1.66 4.58 -8.99
CA PHE A 63 -0.74 4.60 -7.84
C PHE A 63 0.35 5.66 -8.02
N GLY A 64 -0.05 6.89 -8.32
CA GLY A 64 0.60 8.01 -7.64
C GLY A 64 -0.14 8.16 -6.32
N LEU A 65 0.53 8.44 -5.21
CA LEU A 65 -0.08 8.71 -3.89
C LEU A 65 -1.32 9.64 -3.94
N ILE A 66 -1.46 10.41 -5.01
CA ILE A 66 -2.57 11.31 -5.34
C ILE A 66 -3.82 10.59 -5.89
N GLY A 67 -3.72 9.45 -6.58
CA GLY A 67 -4.87 8.80 -7.22
C GLY A 67 -5.84 8.14 -6.23
N ALA A 68 -5.38 7.78 -5.03
CA ALA A 68 -6.22 7.32 -3.94
C ALA A 68 -7.06 8.45 -3.32
N LEU A 69 -6.57 9.70 -3.38
CA LEU A 69 -7.28 10.88 -2.88
C LEU A 69 -8.15 11.55 -3.96
N ILE A 70 -7.72 11.59 -5.23
CA ILE A 70 -8.48 12.27 -6.29
C ILE A 70 -9.67 11.44 -6.81
N SER A 71 -9.65 10.11 -6.66
CA SER A 71 -10.84 9.29 -6.94
C SER A 71 -12.00 9.59 -5.97
N ALA A 72 -11.75 10.31 -4.87
CA ALA A 72 -12.75 10.71 -3.88
C ALA A 72 -13.58 11.95 -4.27
N ALA A 73 -13.32 12.56 -5.43
CA ALA A 73 -14.11 13.70 -5.89
C ALA A 73 -15.55 13.35 -6.32
N VAL A 74 -15.93 12.07 -6.33
CA VAL A 74 -17.26 11.62 -6.78
C VAL A 74 -18.26 11.43 -5.62
N ASP A 75 -17.83 11.42 -4.35
CA ASP A 75 -18.71 11.37 -3.15
C ASP A 75 -18.07 12.08 -1.94
N SER A 76 -17.68 13.35 -2.10
CA SER A 76 -16.71 14.02 -1.21
C SER A 76 -17.19 14.31 0.22
N SER A 77 -18.49 14.37 0.53
CA SER A 77 -18.92 14.83 1.87
C SER A 77 -18.84 13.75 2.97
N VAL A 78 -19.17 12.50 2.66
CA VAL A 78 -19.16 11.41 3.66
C VAL A 78 -17.74 10.88 3.88
N ASN A 79 -16.94 10.83 2.82
CA ASN A 79 -15.56 10.34 2.90
C ASN A 79 -14.61 11.35 3.55
N GLN A 80 -14.85 12.65 3.37
CA GLN A 80 -14.01 13.70 3.96
C GLN A 80 -13.99 13.62 5.50
N GLY A 81 -15.15 13.45 6.15
CA GLY A 81 -15.21 13.32 7.61
C GLY A 81 -14.50 12.07 8.15
N VAL A 82 -14.47 10.97 7.39
CA VAL A 82 -13.70 9.77 7.77
C VAL A 82 -12.20 10.00 7.61
N ILE A 83 -11.79 10.69 6.54
CA ILE A 83 -10.39 11.04 6.30
C ILE A 83 -9.91 11.97 7.42
N GLU A 84 -10.58 13.09 7.67
CA GLU A 84 -10.19 14.06 8.73
C GLU A 84 -10.07 13.42 10.12
N ASN A 85 -10.98 12.51 10.46
CA ASN A 85 -10.90 11.76 11.72
C ASN A 85 -9.66 10.87 11.77
N LYS A 86 -9.30 10.21 10.66
CA LYS A 86 -8.11 9.36 10.61
C LYS A 86 -6.82 10.17 10.59
N GLU A 87 -6.80 11.31 9.90
CA GLU A 87 -5.68 12.26 9.92
C GLU A 87 -5.40 12.74 11.34
N THR A 88 -6.46 13.08 12.09
CA THR A 88 -6.36 13.45 13.52
C THR A 88 -5.78 12.31 14.36
N GLN A 89 -6.16 11.06 14.06
CA GLN A 89 -5.63 9.88 14.77
C GLN A 89 -4.16 9.58 14.43
N LEU A 90 -3.69 9.96 13.25
CA LEU A 90 -2.29 9.78 12.83
C LEU A 90 -1.37 10.94 13.20
N ALA A 91 -1.91 12.12 13.49
CA ALA A 91 -1.14 13.30 13.83
C ALA A 91 -0.06 13.05 14.90
N PRO A 92 -0.32 12.31 16.01
CA PRO A 92 0.72 12.00 17.00
C PRO A 92 1.90 11.23 16.41
N ILE A 93 1.64 10.27 15.52
CA ILE A 93 2.69 9.47 14.88
C ILE A 93 3.46 10.30 13.86
N ARG A 94 2.75 11.10 13.05
CA ARG A 94 3.38 11.99 12.07
C ARG A 94 4.35 12.96 12.72
N ASN A 95 3.95 13.53 13.86
CA ASN A 95 4.81 14.41 14.64
C ASN A 95 6.11 13.72 15.07
N GLU A 96 6.06 12.44 15.46
CA GLU A 96 7.24 11.65 15.82
C GLU A 96 8.16 11.33 14.62
N LEU A 97 7.64 11.46 13.40
CA LEU A 97 8.38 11.21 12.15
C LEU A 97 8.94 12.50 11.50
N ILE A 98 8.64 13.69 12.03
CA ILE A 98 9.09 14.97 11.42
C ILE A 98 10.61 15.00 11.25
N ASP A 99 11.36 14.55 12.24
CA ASP A 99 12.84 14.55 12.21
C ASP A 99 13.42 13.22 11.67
N PHE A 100 12.59 12.33 11.15
CA PHE A 100 13.04 11.05 10.62
C PHE A 100 13.21 11.09 9.11
N GLU A 101 14.47 11.14 8.68
CA GLU A 101 14.88 11.18 7.26
C GLU A 101 14.74 9.82 6.56
N PHE A 102 13.52 9.27 6.53
CA PHE A 102 13.24 8.00 5.87
C PHE A 102 13.72 7.99 4.41
N ASN A 103 13.57 9.13 3.72
CA ASN A 103 13.91 9.25 2.32
C ASN A 103 15.39 8.98 2.05
N ASP A 104 16.28 9.55 2.87
CA ASP A 104 17.72 9.34 2.80
C ASP A 104 18.09 7.90 3.12
N HIS A 105 17.50 7.33 4.17
CA HIS A 105 17.71 5.94 4.56
C HIS A 105 17.31 4.98 3.43
N PHE A 106 16.11 5.16 2.89
CA PHE A 106 15.59 4.32 1.82
C PHE A 106 16.44 4.44 0.57
N HIS A 107 16.74 5.66 0.13
CA HIS A 107 17.55 5.92 -1.07
C HIS A 107 18.93 5.28 -0.97
N LYS A 108 19.59 5.44 0.19
CA LYS A 108 20.90 4.82 0.45
C LYS A 108 20.83 3.29 0.40
N ILE A 109 19.89 2.68 1.12
CA ILE A 109 19.74 1.22 1.18
C ILE A 109 19.42 0.63 -0.20
N ALA A 110 18.48 1.25 -0.92
CA ALA A 110 18.09 0.82 -2.25
C ALA A 110 19.28 0.89 -3.20
N THR A 111 20.01 2.01 -3.20
CA THR A 111 21.20 2.19 -4.02
C THR A 111 22.31 1.21 -3.70
N ASP A 112 22.70 1.08 -2.43
CA ASP A 112 23.77 0.17 -2.00
C ASP A 112 23.45 -1.28 -2.39
N THR A 113 22.18 -1.66 -2.30
CA THR A 113 21.70 -2.98 -2.71
C THR A 113 21.71 -3.16 -4.22
N LEU A 114 21.20 -2.19 -4.97
CA LEU A 114 21.09 -2.24 -6.44
C LEU A 114 22.45 -2.14 -7.14
N SER A 115 23.44 -1.48 -6.53
CA SER A 115 24.81 -1.39 -7.05
C SER A 115 25.50 -2.76 -7.17
N LYS A 116 24.98 -3.78 -6.47
CA LYS A 116 25.49 -5.16 -6.49
C LYS A 116 24.90 -6.00 -7.63
N VAL A 117 24.03 -5.43 -8.46
CA VAL A 117 23.40 -6.13 -9.58
C VAL A 117 24.29 -5.98 -10.81
N ASP A 118 25.01 -7.04 -11.16
CA ASP A 118 26.09 -7.02 -12.17
C ASP A 118 25.73 -6.42 -13.54
N TRP A 119 24.47 -6.57 -13.98
CA TRP A 119 24.04 -6.05 -15.28
C TRP A 119 23.51 -4.61 -15.21
N LEU A 120 23.22 -4.10 -14.00
CA LEU A 120 22.72 -2.75 -13.77
C LEU A 120 23.91 -1.85 -13.40
N SER A 121 24.45 -1.12 -14.38
CA SER A 121 25.51 -0.14 -14.12
C SER A 121 24.92 1.12 -13.48
N VAL A 122 24.67 1.06 -12.17
CA VAL A 122 24.10 2.15 -11.38
C VAL A 122 25.00 3.38 -11.42
N SER A 123 24.39 4.54 -11.69
CA SER A 123 25.07 5.83 -11.75
C SER A 123 24.11 6.96 -11.39
N ASN A 124 24.63 8.18 -11.16
CA ASN A 124 23.88 9.39 -10.78
C ASN A 124 22.66 9.12 -9.90
N LEU A 125 22.90 9.17 -8.61
CA LEU A 125 21.92 8.88 -7.58
C LEU A 125 21.21 10.18 -7.25
N SER A 126 19.91 10.22 -7.51
CA SER A 126 19.09 11.39 -7.21
C SER A 126 18.00 10.98 -6.24
N LEU A 127 17.94 11.65 -5.11
CA LEU A 127 16.78 11.66 -4.24
C LEU A 127 15.93 12.86 -4.64
N LEU A 128 14.66 12.60 -4.98
CA LEU A 128 13.75 13.62 -5.47
C LEU A 128 12.49 13.64 -4.61
N ASN A 129 11.99 14.84 -4.38
CA ASN A 129 10.75 15.06 -3.63
C ASN A 129 9.52 15.02 -4.54
N ASP A 130 9.67 15.41 -5.81
CA ASP A 130 8.64 15.35 -6.84
C ASP A 130 9.16 14.63 -8.10
N GLU A 131 8.27 13.96 -8.83
CA GLU A 131 8.61 13.32 -10.10
C GLU A 131 9.00 14.32 -11.18
N SER A 132 8.43 15.53 -11.11
CA SER A 132 8.71 16.62 -12.05
C SER A 132 10.15 17.15 -11.95
N ASP A 133 10.87 16.80 -10.88
CA ASP A 133 12.27 17.17 -10.68
C ASP A 133 13.26 16.28 -11.48
N ILE A 134 12.78 15.19 -12.11
CA ILE A 134 13.65 14.36 -12.97
C ILE A 134 13.91 15.09 -14.28
N GLU A 135 15.12 15.59 -14.47
CA GLU A 135 15.60 15.99 -15.79
C GLU A 135 15.77 14.75 -16.68
N LEU A 136 14.85 14.54 -17.64
CA LEU A 136 14.85 13.41 -18.56
C LEU A 136 15.63 13.75 -19.83
N ASN A 137 16.84 13.22 -19.98
CA ASN A 137 17.62 13.38 -21.21
C ASN A 137 17.37 12.21 -22.17
N GLU A 138 17.21 12.51 -23.46
CA GLU A 138 16.99 11.49 -24.49
C GLU A 138 18.13 10.45 -24.52
N GLY A 139 17.76 9.17 -24.57
CA GLY A 139 18.67 8.04 -24.61
C GLY A 139 19.17 7.58 -23.25
N GLU A 140 18.92 8.34 -22.18
CA GLU A 140 19.25 7.93 -20.81
C GLU A 140 18.25 6.89 -20.28
N HIS A 141 18.74 6.06 -19.36
CA HIS A 141 17.97 4.98 -18.73
C HIS A 141 17.81 5.34 -17.26
N TYR A 142 16.59 5.21 -16.75
CA TYR A 142 16.31 5.50 -15.34
C TYR A 142 15.66 4.30 -14.68
N LEU A 143 16.06 4.04 -13.45
CA LEU A 143 15.34 3.25 -12.48
C LEU A 143 14.65 4.23 -11.53
N LYS A 144 13.33 4.34 -11.66
CA LYS A 144 12.47 5.16 -10.81
C LYS A 144 11.87 4.30 -9.72
N ILE A 145 12.01 4.71 -8.46
CA ILE A 145 11.42 4.03 -7.30
C ILE A 145 10.45 5.00 -6.62
N ASP A 146 9.15 4.78 -6.80
CA ASP A 146 8.09 5.58 -6.20
C ASP A 146 7.61 4.91 -4.92
N THR A 147 7.96 5.46 -3.75
CA THR A 147 7.66 4.83 -2.46
C THR A 147 6.62 5.60 -1.65
N SER A 148 5.75 4.86 -0.97
CA SER A 148 4.73 5.36 -0.04
C SER A 148 4.62 4.45 1.17
N TYR A 149 4.16 4.98 2.30
CA TYR A 149 3.91 4.19 3.49
C TYR A 149 2.66 4.64 4.24
N ALA A 150 1.96 3.69 4.83
CA ALA A 150 0.68 3.90 5.50
C ALA A 150 0.47 2.84 6.59
N LEU A 151 -0.36 3.14 7.59
CA LEU A 151 -0.85 2.10 8.50
C LEU A 151 -2.04 1.35 7.87
N SER A 152 -2.23 0.09 8.28
CA SER A 152 -3.45 -0.69 8.01
C SER A 152 -4.70 0.03 8.53
N THR A 153 -5.89 -0.40 8.12
CA THR A 153 -7.14 0.28 8.48
C THR A 153 -7.41 0.33 9.99
N ASP A 154 -6.93 -0.67 10.72
CA ASP A 154 -6.99 -0.85 12.17
C ASP A 154 -5.72 -0.38 12.91
N PHE A 155 -4.80 0.23 12.16
CA PHE A 155 -3.55 0.82 12.63
C PHE A 155 -2.58 -0.19 13.26
N THR A 156 -2.78 -1.49 13.09
CA THR A 156 -1.92 -2.52 13.71
C THR A 156 -0.65 -2.81 12.92
N THR A 157 -0.61 -2.50 11.62
CA THR A 157 0.50 -2.87 10.73
C THR A 157 0.96 -1.69 9.88
N LEU A 158 2.25 -1.42 9.86
CA LEU A 158 2.87 -0.54 8.86
C LEU A 158 2.95 -1.27 7.53
N GLN A 159 2.51 -0.60 6.46
CA GLN A 159 2.62 -1.09 5.09
C GLN A 159 3.40 -0.09 4.26
N VAL A 160 4.43 -0.55 3.56
CA VAL A 160 5.24 0.27 2.64
C VAL A 160 5.09 -0.29 1.24
N PHE A 161 4.85 0.58 0.27
CA PHE A 161 4.63 0.23 -1.13
C PHE A 161 5.66 0.95 -1.97
N SER A 162 6.31 0.22 -2.88
CA SER A 162 7.16 0.83 -3.89
C SER A 162 6.71 0.37 -5.27
N TYR A 163 6.44 1.33 -6.14
CA TYR A 163 6.31 1.08 -7.57
C TYR A 163 7.65 1.37 -8.23
N VAL A 164 8.23 0.36 -8.87
CA VAL A 164 9.54 0.51 -9.50
C VAL A 164 9.40 0.33 -10.98
N THR A 165 10.03 1.23 -11.73
CA THR A 165 10.10 1.16 -13.18
C THR A 165 11.53 1.34 -13.65
N ILE A 166 11.94 0.55 -14.65
CA ILE A 166 13.16 0.82 -15.42
C ILE A 166 12.72 1.15 -16.83
N GLY A 167 13.26 2.21 -17.41
CA GLY A 167 12.86 2.64 -18.74
C GLY A 167 13.90 3.51 -19.42
N GLU A 168 13.67 3.71 -20.70
CA GLU A 168 14.48 4.58 -21.56
C GLU A 168 13.70 5.85 -21.88
N VAL A 169 14.40 6.97 -21.84
CA VAL A 169 13.85 8.25 -22.25
C VAL A 169 13.94 8.39 -23.77
N LYS A 170 12.80 8.57 -24.45
CA LYS A 170 12.71 8.70 -25.91
C LYS A 170 11.99 9.98 -26.30
N LYS A 171 12.40 10.58 -27.42
CA LYS A 171 11.58 11.59 -28.09
C LYS A 171 10.50 10.92 -28.91
N VAL A 172 9.25 11.25 -28.62
CA VAL A 172 8.09 10.76 -29.35
C VAL A 172 7.51 11.92 -30.17
N SER A 173 7.46 11.73 -31.48
CA SER A 173 6.84 12.66 -32.42
C SER A 173 5.39 12.26 -32.68
N TYR A 174 4.44 13.15 -32.40
CA TYR A 174 3.03 12.92 -32.74
C TYR A 174 2.79 13.17 -34.24
N ARG A 175 1.81 12.45 -34.83
CA ARG A 175 1.48 12.38 -36.27
C ARG A 175 1.37 13.71 -37.04
N ASN A 176 1.28 14.85 -36.35
CA ASN A 176 1.23 16.19 -36.95
C ASN A 176 2.58 16.92 -36.98
N GLY A 177 3.68 16.25 -36.62
CA GLY A 177 5.05 16.78 -36.71
C GLY A 177 5.36 18.00 -35.81
N LYS A 178 4.39 18.49 -35.03
CA LYS A 178 4.48 19.77 -34.31
C LYS A 178 4.88 19.67 -32.84
N THR A 179 4.83 18.49 -32.24
CA THR A 179 5.23 18.32 -30.83
C THR A 179 6.12 17.11 -30.70
N VAL A 180 7.36 17.34 -30.31
CA VAL A 180 8.29 16.32 -29.85
C VAL A 180 8.24 16.35 -28.34
N LYS A 181 7.65 15.32 -27.72
CA LYS A 181 7.64 15.18 -26.26
C LYS A 181 8.66 14.13 -25.87
N THR A 182 9.41 14.40 -24.82
CA THR A 182 10.23 13.39 -24.14
C THR A 182 9.32 12.49 -23.31
N GLU A 183 9.37 11.19 -23.55
CA GLU A 183 8.57 10.19 -22.86
C GLU A 183 9.46 9.10 -22.26
N PHE A 184 9.14 8.68 -21.04
CA PHE A 184 9.78 7.56 -20.36
C PHE A 184 9.09 6.26 -20.77
N VAL A 185 9.78 5.41 -21.52
CA VAL A 185 9.24 4.15 -22.03
C VAL A 185 9.65 3.00 -21.10
N PRO A 186 8.70 2.38 -20.36
CA PRO A 186 9.03 1.34 -19.39
C PRO A 186 9.47 0.05 -20.08
N ILE A 187 10.60 -0.46 -19.61
CA ILE A 187 11.20 -1.76 -19.98
C ILE A 187 10.90 -2.79 -18.91
N PHE A 188 10.90 -2.35 -17.65
CA PHE A 188 10.51 -3.12 -16.49
C PHE A 188 9.55 -2.30 -15.64
N LYS A 189 8.59 -2.98 -15.01
CA LYS A 189 7.80 -2.41 -13.92
C LYS A 189 7.31 -3.51 -12.99
N ASN A 190 7.25 -3.21 -11.70
CA ASN A 190 6.54 -4.04 -10.74
C ASN A 190 6.14 -3.25 -9.47
N LEU A 191 5.26 -3.84 -8.66
CA LEU A 191 4.85 -3.35 -7.34
C LEU A 191 5.44 -4.22 -6.25
N TYR A 192 5.92 -3.56 -5.21
CA TYR A 192 6.50 -4.17 -4.03
C TYR A 192 5.73 -3.74 -2.80
N LYS A 193 5.51 -4.68 -1.89
CA LYS A 193 4.87 -4.41 -0.59
C LYS A 193 5.70 -4.97 0.55
N TYR A 194 5.95 -4.16 1.56
CA TYR A 194 6.37 -4.61 2.87
C TYR A 194 5.19 -4.48 3.85
N SER A 195 5.00 -5.48 4.71
CA SER A 195 4.09 -5.39 5.86
C SER A 195 4.86 -5.72 7.14
N SER A 196 4.84 -4.81 8.11
CA SER A 196 5.48 -5.03 9.41
C SER A 196 4.81 -6.14 10.20
N GLN A 197 5.47 -6.55 11.29
CA GLN A 197 4.78 -7.27 12.36
C GLN A 197 3.58 -6.45 12.84
N SER A 198 2.43 -7.09 13.01
CA SER A 198 1.25 -6.44 13.60
C SER A 198 1.47 -6.23 15.09
N ILE A 199 1.23 -5.00 15.57
CA ILE A 199 1.11 -4.73 17.00
C ILE A 199 -0.29 -5.11 17.50
N SER A 200 -0.39 -5.53 18.76
CA SER A 200 -1.68 -5.88 19.35
C SER A 200 -2.56 -4.64 19.48
N ARG A 201 -3.77 -4.71 18.92
CA ARG A 201 -4.80 -3.69 19.11
C ARG A 201 -5.04 -3.46 20.60
N VAL A 202 -5.21 -2.20 20.98
CA VAL A 202 -5.53 -1.87 22.37
C VAL A 202 -6.96 -2.29 22.65
N ILE A 203 -7.12 -3.19 23.62
CA ILE A 203 -8.43 -3.58 24.17
C ILE A 203 -8.70 -2.77 25.42
N LYS A 204 -9.98 -2.54 25.71
CA LYS A 204 -10.38 -1.80 26.91
C LYS A 204 -9.97 -2.59 28.16
N PRO A 205 -9.19 -2.01 29.09
CA PRO A 205 -8.81 -2.70 30.32
C PRO A 205 -10.02 -3.17 31.12
N GLN A 206 -9.93 -4.34 31.75
CA GLN A 206 -11.03 -4.88 32.55
C GLN A 206 -11.46 -3.92 33.67
N ALA A 207 -10.49 -3.27 34.33
CA ALA A 207 -10.76 -2.29 35.37
C ALA A 207 -11.59 -1.09 34.87
N GLU A 208 -11.33 -0.60 33.65
CA GLU A 208 -12.11 0.46 33.03
C GLU A 208 -13.55 -0.01 32.74
N ARG A 209 -13.71 -1.25 32.26
CA ARG A 209 -15.03 -1.86 32.05
C ARG A 209 -15.81 -1.99 33.37
N ASP A 210 -15.14 -2.43 34.42
CA ASP A 210 -15.77 -2.63 35.74
C ASP A 210 -16.17 -1.29 36.37
N GLN A 211 -15.32 -0.27 36.26
CA GLN A 211 -15.66 1.09 36.70
C GLN A 211 -16.87 1.65 35.94
N ALA A 212 -16.88 1.55 34.60
CA ALA A 212 -18.00 2.02 33.79
C ALA A 212 -19.30 1.27 34.11
N LYS A 213 -19.22 -0.04 34.42
CA LYS A 213 -20.38 -0.83 34.88
C LYS A 213 -20.93 -0.31 36.20
N LEU A 214 -20.05 -0.05 37.18
CA LEU A 214 -20.43 0.48 38.48
C LEU A 214 -21.13 1.85 38.35
N GLU A 215 -20.56 2.75 37.54
CA GLU A 215 -21.16 4.06 37.25
C GLU A 215 -22.54 3.93 36.59
N LEU A 216 -22.68 2.98 35.65
CA LEU A 216 -23.96 2.71 34.99
C LEU A 216 -25.01 2.11 35.95
N GLU A 217 -24.60 1.28 36.91
CA GLU A 217 -25.47 0.72 37.94
C GLU A 217 -25.96 1.79 38.92
N ASN A 218 -25.07 2.70 39.32
CA ASN A 218 -25.43 3.87 40.13
C ASN A 218 -26.42 4.78 39.38
N TRP A 219 -26.15 5.06 38.10
CA TRP A 219 -27.06 5.83 37.23
C TRP A 219 -28.45 5.19 37.14
N LEU A 220 -28.53 3.87 36.95
CA LEU A 220 -29.81 3.18 36.87
C LEU A 220 -30.58 3.27 38.19
N THR A 221 -29.86 3.11 39.31
CA THR A 221 -30.43 3.19 40.66
C THR A 221 -31.08 4.56 40.91
N GLU A 222 -30.36 5.63 40.59
CA GLU A 222 -30.85 7.01 40.70
C GLU A 222 -32.10 7.24 39.81
N LYS A 223 -32.04 6.84 38.53
CA LYS A 223 -33.16 7.05 37.60
C LYS A 223 -34.41 6.24 37.95
N LEU A 224 -34.25 5.04 38.51
CA LEU A 224 -35.38 4.24 38.96
C LEU A 224 -36.02 4.79 40.24
N ALA A 225 -35.24 5.41 41.12
CA ALA A 225 -35.75 6.06 42.33
C ALA A 225 -36.58 7.31 41.99
N ALA A 226 -36.17 8.07 40.97
CA ALA A 226 -36.87 9.26 40.49
C ALA A 226 -38.09 8.98 39.58
N ALA A 227 -38.31 7.73 39.15
CA ALA A 227 -39.35 7.39 38.19
C ALA A 227 -40.75 7.26 38.84
N GLU A 228 -41.66 8.16 38.47
CA GLU A 228 -43.04 8.20 38.97
C GLU A 228 -43.94 7.11 38.37
N SER A 229 -43.65 6.65 37.15
CA SER A 229 -44.49 5.67 36.43
C SER A 229 -43.77 4.37 36.08
N GLY A 230 -44.54 3.32 35.79
CA GLY A 230 -44.01 2.03 35.31
C GLY A 230 -43.43 2.08 33.88
N VAL A 231 -43.86 3.05 33.05
CA VAL A 231 -43.36 3.23 31.67
C VAL A 231 -41.92 3.74 31.70
N ASP A 232 -41.62 4.70 32.57
CA ASP A 232 -40.28 5.28 32.73
C ASP A 232 -39.27 4.21 33.19
N LYS A 233 -39.70 3.35 34.14
CA LYS A 233 -38.85 2.25 34.63
C LYS A 233 -38.47 1.25 33.53
N ARG A 234 -39.37 0.95 32.59
CA ARG A 234 -39.06 0.08 31.44
C ARG A 234 -38.07 0.74 30.48
N HIS A 235 -38.27 2.03 30.21
CA HIS A 235 -37.36 2.81 29.36
C HIS A 235 -35.93 2.83 29.94
N TYR A 236 -35.76 3.17 31.23
CA TYR A 236 -34.43 3.20 31.86
C TYR A 236 -33.74 1.83 31.86
N LYS A 237 -34.48 0.74 32.10
CA LYS A 237 -33.94 -0.62 31.99
C LYS A 237 -33.48 -0.96 30.56
N GLN A 238 -34.21 -0.50 29.54
CA GLN A 238 -33.81 -0.69 28.15
C GLN A 238 -32.53 0.09 27.82
N VAL A 239 -32.43 1.35 28.27
CA VAL A 239 -31.22 2.17 28.11
C VAL A 239 -30.03 1.54 28.84
N TYR A 240 -30.22 1.06 30.08
CA TYR A 240 -29.18 0.33 30.83
C TYR A 240 -28.67 -0.89 30.06
N ARG A 241 -29.57 -1.72 29.50
CA ARG A 241 -29.15 -2.89 28.70
C ARG A 241 -28.31 -2.48 27.49
N ARG A 242 -28.69 -1.41 26.79
CA ARG A 242 -27.92 -0.89 25.64
C ARG A 242 -26.54 -0.41 26.07
N LYS A 243 -26.48 0.45 27.10
CA LYS A 243 -25.21 0.99 27.64
C LYS A 243 -24.31 -0.10 28.22
N LYS A 244 -24.87 -1.08 28.92
CA LYS A 244 -24.11 -2.23 29.45
C LYS A 244 -23.47 -3.03 28.31
N ASN A 245 -24.25 -3.31 27.27
CA ASN A 245 -23.74 -3.96 26.06
C ASN A 245 -22.67 -3.12 25.34
N GLU A 246 -22.70 -1.79 25.46
CA GLU A 246 -21.65 -0.90 24.92
C GLU A 246 -20.39 -0.89 25.78
N ILE A 247 -20.51 -0.97 27.11
CA ILE A 247 -19.36 -1.07 28.03
C ILE A 247 -18.63 -2.40 27.85
N ASP A 248 -19.39 -3.48 27.61
CA ASP A 248 -18.83 -4.80 27.36
C ASP A 248 -18.13 -4.91 25.99
N LYS A 249 -18.38 -3.97 25.08
CA LYS A 249 -17.61 -3.87 23.82
C LYS A 249 -16.23 -3.28 24.11
N ASP A 250 -15.25 -3.76 23.36
CA ASP A 250 -13.94 -3.11 23.27
C ASP A 250 -14.10 -1.65 22.78
N TYR A 251 -13.01 -0.90 22.78
CA TYR A 251 -12.99 0.44 22.22
C TYR A 251 -13.66 0.47 20.84
N SER A 252 -14.38 1.57 20.57
CA SER A 252 -14.93 1.81 19.23
C SER A 252 -13.81 1.70 18.19
N PHE A 253 -14.16 1.48 16.92
CA PHE A 253 -13.13 1.37 15.87
C PHE A 253 -12.19 2.60 15.86
N ALA A 254 -12.76 3.81 15.93
CA ALA A 254 -12.01 5.05 15.97
C ALA A 254 -11.14 5.20 17.24
N GLU A 255 -11.69 4.92 18.41
CA GLU A 255 -10.98 5.01 19.68
C GLU A 255 -9.86 3.97 19.79
N GLY A 256 -10.14 2.73 19.36
CA GLY A 256 -9.15 1.66 19.31
C GLY A 256 -8.01 1.98 18.33
N ASN A 257 -8.30 2.63 17.20
CA ASN A 257 -7.28 3.11 16.27
C ASN A 257 -6.43 4.22 16.89
N LEU A 258 -7.04 5.20 17.56
CA LEU A 258 -6.30 6.25 18.27
C LEU A 258 -5.36 5.65 19.32
N LYS A 259 -5.86 4.71 20.14
CA LYS A 259 -5.05 4.01 21.15
C LYS A 259 -3.96 3.14 20.54
N THR A 260 -4.21 2.54 19.39
CA THR A 260 -3.20 1.77 18.66
C THR A 260 -2.17 2.71 18.01
N ALA A 261 -2.56 3.91 17.57
CA ALA A 261 -1.64 4.93 17.11
C ALA A 261 -0.69 5.39 18.21
N GLU A 262 -1.22 5.63 19.42
CA GLU A 262 -0.42 5.98 20.60
C GLU A 262 0.69 4.94 20.86
N LYS A 263 0.43 3.64 20.64
CA LYS A 263 1.46 2.59 20.75
C LYS A 263 2.58 2.71 19.74
N TRP A 264 2.29 3.16 18.52
CA TRP A 264 3.32 3.43 17.52
C TRP A 264 4.18 4.64 17.86
N SER A 265 3.65 5.60 18.62
CA SER A 265 4.37 6.79 19.08
C SER A 265 5.22 6.57 20.34
N VAL A 266 5.11 5.42 21.01
CA VAL A 266 5.91 5.10 22.21
C VAL A 266 7.40 5.20 21.90
N ASP A 267 8.16 5.74 22.86
CA ASP A 267 9.61 5.92 22.78
C ASP A 267 10.06 6.64 21.50
N GLY A 268 9.38 7.74 21.16
CA GLY A 268 9.69 8.55 19.99
C GLY A 268 9.47 7.82 18.66
N ALA A 269 8.45 6.97 18.61
CA ALA A 269 8.15 6.07 17.50
C ALA A 269 9.29 5.14 17.06
N THR A 270 10.13 4.68 18.01
CA THR A 270 11.30 3.83 17.72
C THR A 270 10.92 2.57 16.91
N LEU A 271 9.84 1.88 17.28
CA LEU A 271 9.39 0.67 16.57
C LEU A 271 8.94 0.97 15.13
N LEU A 272 8.27 2.11 14.92
CA LEU A 272 7.84 2.52 13.59
C LEU A 272 9.04 2.85 12.70
N LYS A 273 9.98 3.63 13.23
CA LYS A 273 11.23 4.00 12.55
C LYS A 273 12.04 2.76 12.18
N SER A 274 12.15 1.78 13.08
CA SER A 274 12.85 0.53 12.78
C SER A 274 12.18 -0.26 11.65
N HIS A 275 10.85 -0.35 11.63
CA HIS A 275 10.14 -1.03 10.54
C HIS A 275 10.21 -0.26 9.21
N LEU A 276 10.25 1.08 9.24
CA LEU A 276 10.52 1.87 8.03
C LEU A 276 11.91 1.54 7.46
N VAL A 277 12.96 1.51 8.29
CA VAL A 277 14.30 1.11 7.85
C VAL A 277 14.33 -0.33 7.31
N GLU A 278 13.72 -1.28 8.03
CA GLU A 278 13.60 -2.69 7.61
C GLU A 278 12.88 -2.80 6.25
N SER A 279 11.83 -1.99 6.04
CA SER A 279 11.08 -1.99 4.78
C SER A 279 11.95 -1.62 3.58
N ALA A 280 12.91 -0.69 3.75
CA ALA A 280 13.83 -0.32 2.69
C ALA A 280 14.72 -1.50 2.28
N TYR A 281 15.25 -2.25 3.25
CA TYR A 281 16.06 -3.44 2.98
C TYR A 281 15.26 -4.53 2.26
N GLU A 282 14.05 -4.82 2.75
CA GLU A 282 13.18 -5.84 2.17
C GLU A 282 12.71 -5.47 0.77
N ILE A 283 12.36 -4.20 0.53
CA ILE A 283 11.98 -3.72 -0.79
C ILE A 283 13.16 -3.78 -1.75
N ALA A 284 14.34 -3.29 -1.36
CA ALA A 284 15.53 -3.36 -2.20
C ALA A 284 15.90 -4.81 -2.56
N LYS A 285 15.81 -5.74 -1.60
CA LYS A 285 15.99 -7.18 -1.82
C LYS A 285 14.97 -7.74 -2.81
N MET A 286 13.70 -7.40 -2.67
CA MET A 286 12.66 -7.81 -3.63
C MET A 286 12.91 -7.27 -5.03
N ILE A 287 13.37 -6.02 -5.17
CA ILE A 287 13.74 -5.45 -6.48
C ILE A 287 14.84 -6.29 -7.12
N VAL A 288 15.93 -6.57 -6.40
CA VAL A 288 17.06 -7.39 -6.90
C VAL A 288 16.59 -8.77 -7.35
N LEU A 289 15.79 -9.46 -6.52
CA LEU A 289 15.22 -10.77 -6.85
C LEU A 289 14.40 -10.70 -8.14
N ASP A 290 13.58 -9.66 -8.29
CA ASP A 290 12.63 -9.59 -9.39
C ASP A 290 13.23 -9.12 -10.70
N ILE A 291 14.13 -8.14 -10.69
CA ILE A 291 14.83 -7.70 -11.89
C ILE A 291 15.79 -8.78 -12.41
N SER A 292 16.21 -9.71 -11.54
CA SER A 292 16.97 -10.91 -11.92
C SER A 292 16.09 -11.98 -12.55
N ASP A 293 14.78 -11.98 -12.28
CA ASP A 293 13.81 -12.96 -12.78
C ASP A 293 13.16 -12.52 -14.10
N THR A 294 13.64 -13.10 -15.21
CA THR A 294 13.16 -12.80 -16.58
C THR A 294 11.84 -13.48 -16.94
N ARG A 295 11.30 -14.32 -16.06
CA ARG A 295 10.06 -15.06 -16.35
C ARG A 295 8.87 -14.11 -16.47
N THR A 296 8.04 -14.39 -17.46
CA THR A 296 6.74 -13.79 -17.69
C THR A 296 5.71 -14.30 -16.68
N LEU A 297 4.59 -13.58 -16.55
CA LEU A 297 3.51 -14.00 -15.66
C LEU A 297 2.91 -15.36 -16.02
N ASP A 298 2.86 -15.70 -17.30
CA ASP A 298 2.32 -16.98 -17.75
C ASP A 298 3.24 -18.14 -17.40
N GLU A 299 4.56 -17.93 -17.46
CA GLU A 299 5.55 -18.91 -17.01
C GLU A 299 5.46 -19.11 -15.49
N LEU A 300 5.34 -18.02 -14.74
CA LEU A 300 5.19 -18.06 -13.29
C LEU A 300 3.90 -18.80 -12.86
N LYS A 301 2.77 -18.54 -13.53
CA LYS A 301 1.50 -19.24 -13.27
C LYS A 301 1.55 -20.74 -13.59
N LYS A 302 2.38 -21.15 -14.55
CA LYS A 302 2.52 -22.56 -14.97
C LYS A 302 3.54 -23.33 -14.13
N SER A 303 4.37 -22.64 -13.35
CA SER A 303 5.38 -23.26 -12.51
C SER A 303 4.72 -24.10 -11.40
N LYS A 304 4.90 -25.42 -11.47
CA LYS A 304 4.41 -26.38 -10.45
C LYS A 304 5.45 -26.71 -9.39
N THR A 305 6.69 -26.28 -9.58
CA THR A 305 7.83 -26.64 -8.73
C THR A 305 8.02 -25.67 -7.58
N GLU A 306 7.40 -24.49 -7.63
CA GLU A 306 7.57 -23.47 -6.61
C GLU A 306 6.65 -23.72 -5.41
N LYS A 307 7.21 -23.62 -4.20
CA LYS A 307 6.49 -23.80 -2.95
C LYS A 307 5.48 -22.67 -2.79
N GLU A 308 4.22 -23.00 -2.54
CA GLU A 308 3.20 -22.01 -2.19
C GLU A 308 3.25 -21.68 -0.69
N TYR A 309 3.09 -20.41 -0.36
CA TYR A 309 2.88 -19.95 1.02
C TYR A 309 1.40 -20.12 1.39
N GLU A 310 0.53 -19.64 0.51
CA GLU A 310 -0.91 -19.79 0.53
C GLU A 310 -1.40 -19.87 -0.92
N LYS A 311 -2.66 -20.27 -1.13
CA LYS A 311 -3.26 -20.31 -2.48
C LYS A 311 -3.08 -18.96 -3.19
N GLY A 312 -2.37 -18.99 -4.32
CA GLY A 312 -2.08 -17.84 -5.17
C GLY A 312 -0.89 -16.98 -4.72
N LEU A 313 -0.18 -17.38 -3.67
CA LEU A 313 1.02 -16.72 -3.17
C LEU A 313 2.19 -17.70 -3.19
N GLN A 314 3.11 -17.46 -4.10
CA GLN A 314 4.24 -18.34 -4.36
C GLN A 314 5.49 -17.83 -3.61
N ILE A 315 6.21 -18.68 -2.89
CA ILE A 315 7.43 -18.28 -2.17
C ILE A 315 8.54 -17.99 -3.18
N VAL A 316 9.18 -16.83 -3.01
CA VAL A 316 10.35 -16.39 -3.80
C VAL A 316 11.62 -16.46 -2.95
N SER A 317 11.53 -16.10 -1.67
CA SER A 317 12.64 -16.17 -0.72
C SER A 317 12.08 -16.38 0.69
N GLU A 318 12.78 -17.13 1.53
CA GLU A 318 12.40 -17.41 2.90
C GLU A 318 13.63 -17.22 3.80
N SER A 319 13.41 -16.56 4.94
CA SER A 319 14.37 -16.35 6.02
C SER A 319 13.78 -16.86 7.33
N ASP A 320 14.49 -16.67 8.44
CA ASP A 320 14.04 -17.17 9.75
C ASP A 320 12.75 -16.47 10.21
N ASP A 321 12.64 -15.17 9.96
CA ASP A 321 11.56 -14.30 10.43
C ASP A 321 10.63 -13.82 9.30
N ARG A 322 11.09 -13.78 8.05
CA ARG A 322 10.30 -13.27 6.91
C ARG A 322 10.20 -14.22 5.74
N VAL A 323 9.13 -14.05 4.96
CA VAL A 323 8.93 -14.68 3.67
C VAL A 323 8.58 -13.61 2.62
N ILE A 324 9.25 -13.69 1.47
CA ILE A 324 8.91 -12.92 0.28
C ILE A 324 8.07 -13.83 -0.61
N VAL A 325 6.85 -13.38 -0.89
CA VAL A 325 5.90 -14.09 -1.74
C VAL A 325 5.59 -13.28 -2.99
N ARG A 326 5.17 -13.97 -4.05
CA ARG A 326 4.69 -13.42 -5.31
C ARG A 326 3.23 -13.75 -5.52
N ASP A 327 2.42 -12.76 -5.87
CA ASP A 327 1.03 -13.00 -6.30
C ASP A 327 1.01 -13.59 -7.71
N THR A 328 0.30 -14.69 -7.89
CA THR A 328 0.17 -15.34 -9.21
C THR A 328 -1.27 -15.34 -9.73
N GLN A 329 -2.26 -14.90 -8.96
CA GLN A 329 -3.68 -15.12 -9.26
C GLN A 329 -4.49 -13.83 -9.44
N THR A 330 -4.14 -12.74 -8.76
CA THR A 330 -4.98 -11.52 -8.79
C THR A 330 -4.71 -10.67 -10.03
N ALA A 331 -5.45 -9.57 -10.17
CA ALA A 331 -5.16 -8.53 -11.17
C ALA A 331 -3.75 -7.93 -11.00
N MET A 332 -3.16 -8.05 -9.81
CA MET A 332 -1.81 -7.61 -9.47
C MET A 332 -0.77 -8.74 -9.58
N ALA A 333 -1.07 -9.80 -10.33
CA ALA A 333 -0.14 -10.90 -10.52
C ALA A 333 1.26 -10.39 -10.95
N GLY A 334 2.29 -10.93 -10.31
CA GLY A 334 3.69 -10.54 -10.46
C GLY A 334 4.25 -9.74 -9.30
N GLN A 335 3.41 -9.03 -8.55
CA GLN A 335 3.86 -8.22 -7.40
C GLN A 335 4.56 -9.07 -6.35
N LEU A 336 5.54 -8.48 -5.68
CA LEU A 336 6.23 -9.10 -4.55
C LEU A 336 5.80 -8.47 -3.23
N CYS A 337 5.72 -9.31 -2.20
CA CYS A 337 5.31 -8.91 -0.88
C CYS A 337 6.18 -9.59 0.18
N SER A 338 6.78 -8.81 1.08
CA SER A 338 7.52 -9.29 2.24
C SER A 338 6.64 -9.22 3.49
N ILE A 339 6.43 -10.36 4.13
CA ILE A 339 5.62 -10.51 5.35
C ILE A 339 6.38 -11.30 6.42
N VAL A 340 5.99 -11.12 7.68
CA VAL A 340 6.49 -11.95 8.76
C VAL A 340 6.00 -13.39 8.57
N LYS A 341 6.92 -14.35 8.71
CA LYS A 341 6.66 -15.77 8.56
C LYS A 341 5.57 -16.23 9.54
N GLY A 342 4.56 -16.92 9.01
CA GLY A 342 3.40 -17.37 9.78
C GLY A 342 2.25 -16.34 9.84
N SER A 343 2.47 -15.11 9.37
CA SER A 343 1.38 -14.14 9.22
C SER A 343 0.47 -14.49 8.03
N PRO A 344 -0.84 -14.18 8.08
CA PRO A 344 -1.73 -14.43 6.96
C PRO A 344 -1.28 -13.71 5.68
N GLY A 345 -1.32 -14.41 4.55
CA GLY A 345 -0.99 -13.87 3.23
C GLY A 345 -2.00 -12.84 2.71
N ASN A 346 -3.11 -12.62 3.40
CA ASN A 346 -4.10 -11.59 3.06
C ASN A 346 -3.49 -10.18 2.97
N HIS A 347 -2.41 -9.90 3.69
CA HIS A 347 -1.69 -8.63 3.54
C HIS A 347 -1.04 -8.48 2.15
N CYS A 348 -0.74 -9.56 1.45
CA CYS A 348 -0.14 -9.54 0.12
C CYS A 348 -1.16 -9.60 -1.02
N LYS A 349 -2.44 -9.86 -0.72
CA LYS A 349 -3.52 -9.86 -1.69
C LYS A 349 -4.10 -8.45 -1.75
N PHE A 350 -3.84 -7.75 -2.85
CA PHE A 350 -4.41 -6.43 -3.08
C PHE A 350 -5.86 -6.61 -3.49
N LEU A 351 -6.78 -6.17 -2.64
CA LEU A 351 -8.19 -6.05 -2.99
C LEU A 351 -8.31 -4.80 -3.86
N LEU A 352 -8.72 -5.00 -5.12
CA LEU A 352 -9.16 -3.92 -6.00
C LEU A 352 -10.59 -3.50 -5.65
#